data_AF-A0A968NM11-F1
#
_entry.id   AF-A0A968NM11-F1
#
_cell.length_a   1.000
_cell.length_b   1.000
_cell.length_c   1.000
_cell.angle_alpha   90.00
_cell.angle_beta   90.00
_cell.angle_gamma   90.00
#
_symmetry.space_group_name_H-M   'P 1'
#
loop_
_entity.id
_entity.type
_entity.pdbx_description
1 polymer ?
#
loop_
_entity_poly.entity_id
_entity_poly.type
_entity_poly.pdbx_seq_one_letter_code
_entity_poly.pdbx_strand_id
1 'polypeptide(L)'
;MLKFTKSRGYSNKDVQVFVGEIINYINVNYLNISQDYSYVISINSPNLLSTTYDYRTEAYIGLHFDNFTHPPVNKRSLAPVRVAINLGDEDRYFVYINLTLIEIFDILEIPHSQESYQKFVFASSLANSFMKKFPCYPVIKLRLKPGQGYIAPTQNIIHDGYTLGTSDLDINLMLRAFCSPLQQ
;
A
#
# COMPACT_ATOMS: atom_id res chain seq x y z
N MET A 1 -13.20 7.57 3.14
CA MET A 1 -13.64 6.29 2.54
C MET A 1 -15.16 6.17 2.64
N LEU A 2 -15.87 6.27 1.51
CA LEU A 2 -17.16 5.60 1.41
C LEU A 2 -16.86 4.10 1.54
N LYS A 3 -17.09 3.52 2.73
CA LYS A 3 -17.38 2.09 2.77
C LYS A 3 -18.67 1.94 1.99
N PHE A 4 -18.68 1.14 0.93
CA PHE A 4 -19.92 0.71 0.30
C PHE A 4 -20.70 -0.15 1.31
N THR A 5 -21.37 0.50 2.26
CA THR A 5 -22.49 -0.06 3.01
C THR A 5 -23.74 0.32 2.21
N LYS A 6 -24.17 -0.61 1.35
CA LYS A 6 -25.46 -0.67 0.62
C LYS A 6 -26.16 0.67 0.31
N SER A 7 -26.16 1.06 -0.97
CA SER A 7 -27.37 0.96 -1.84
C SER A 7 -27.25 1.83 -3.11
N ARG A 8 -27.00 1.17 -4.25
CA ARG A 8 -27.46 1.42 -5.64
C ARG A 8 -26.38 0.93 -6.63
N GLY A 9 -26.62 -0.23 -7.25
CA GLY A 9 -26.27 -0.43 -8.67
C GLY A 9 -25.15 -1.39 -9.08
N TYR A 10 -24.35 -1.99 -8.21
CA TYR A 10 -23.46 -3.09 -8.60
C TYR A 10 -23.65 -4.28 -7.66
N SER A 11 -23.93 -5.45 -8.23
CA SER A 11 -23.88 -6.68 -7.44
C SER A 11 -22.42 -6.94 -7.07
N ASN A 12 -22.17 -7.52 -5.90
CA ASN A 12 -20.82 -7.96 -5.51
C ASN A 12 -20.19 -8.85 -6.61
N LYS A 13 -21.03 -9.54 -7.38
CA LYS A 13 -20.64 -10.39 -8.50
C LYS A 13 -20.01 -9.62 -9.66
N ASP A 14 -20.53 -8.47 -10.06
CA ASP A 14 -19.99 -7.71 -11.20
C ASP A 14 -18.58 -7.19 -10.88
N VAL A 15 -18.40 -6.69 -9.64
CA VAL A 15 -17.09 -6.27 -9.14
C VAL A 15 -16.12 -7.46 -9.08
N GLN A 16 -16.59 -8.63 -8.62
CA GLN A 16 -15.77 -9.85 -8.59
C GLN A 16 -15.34 -10.29 -9.99
N VAL A 17 -16.24 -10.24 -10.97
CA VAL A 17 -15.93 -10.56 -12.38
C VAL A 17 -14.87 -9.59 -12.91
N PHE A 18 -15.09 -8.28 -12.75
CA PHE A 18 -14.14 -7.26 -13.18
C PHE A 18 -12.74 -7.44 -12.56
N VAL A 19 -12.67 -7.66 -11.25
CA VAL A 19 -11.39 -7.91 -10.57
C VAL A 19 -10.76 -9.21 -11.04
N GLY A 20 -11.57 -10.24 -11.28
CA GLY A 20 -11.11 -11.52 -11.84
C GLY A 20 -10.49 -11.37 -13.23
N GLU A 21 -11.10 -10.57 -14.11
CA GLU A 21 -10.57 -10.26 -15.45
C GLU A 21 -9.23 -9.53 -15.37
N ILE A 22 -9.10 -8.55 -14.47
CA ILE A 22 -7.83 -7.85 -14.22
C ILE A 22 -6.76 -8.81 -13.72
N ILE A 23 -7.07 -9.66 -12.74
CA ILE A 23 -6.11 -10.63 -12.20
C ILE A 23 -5.70 -11.63 -13.27
N ASN A 24 -6.65 -12.11 -14.09
CA ASN A 24 -6.34 -12.98 -15.21
C ASN A 24 -5.41 -12.30 -16.22
N TYR A 25 -5.68 -11.04 -16.57
CA TYR A 25 -4.81 -10.27 -17.44
C TYR A 25 -3.39 -10.12 -16.85
N ILE A 26 -3.27 -9.86 -15.54
CA ILE A 26 -1.96 -9.78 -14.87
C ILE A 26 -1.23 -11.13 -14.88
N ASN A 27 -1.94 -12.21 -14.57
CA ASN A 27 -1.43 -13.60 -14.55
C ASN A 27 -0.90 -14.06 -15.91
N VAL A 28 -1.54 -13.64 -16.99
CA VAL A 28 -1.12 -14.00 -18.35
C VAL A 28 0.09 -13.18 -18.80
N ASN A 29 0.17 -11.90 -18.44
CA ASN A 29 1.10 -10.96 -19.10
C ASN A 29 2.29 -10.51 -18.25
N TYR A 30 2.20 -10.54 -16.91
CA TYR A 30 3.20 -9.89 -16.05
C TYR A 30 3.73 -10.77 -14.92
N LEU A 31 2.86 -11.40 -14.11
CA LEU A 31 3.27 -12.19 -12.95
C LEU A 31 2.14 -13.10 -12.46
N ASN A 32 2.49 -14.15 -11.72
CA ASN A 32 1.51 -15.01 -11.07
C ASN A 32 1.07 -14.40 -9.73
N ILE A 33 -0.21 -14.02 -9.62
CA ILE A 33 -0.91 -13.67 -8.38
C ILE A 33 -1.53 -14.95 -7.79
N SER A 34 -1.27 -15.21 -6.52
CA SER A 34 -1.86 -16.36 -5.80
C SER A 34 -3.39 -16.29 -5.78
N GLN A 35 -4.05 -17.46 -5.79
CA GLN A 35 -5.51 -17.57 -5.64
C GLN A 35 -6.00 -17.08 -4.28
N ASP A 36 -5.16 -17.16 -3.24
CA ASP A 36 -5.40 -16.51 -1.97
C ASP A 36 -5.01 -15.02 -2.08
N TYR A 37 -6.00 -14.20 -2.42
CA TYR A 37 -5.87 -12.75 -2.49
C TYR A 37 -7.08 -12.07 -1.85
N SER A 38 -6.88 -10.81 -1.48
CA SER A 38 -7.99 -9.91 -1.13
C SER A 38 -7.88 -8.64 -1.94
N TYR A 39 -9.01 -7.97 -2.16
CA TYR A 39 -9.03 -6.72 -2.91
C TYR A 39 -9.93 -5.68 -2.26
N VAL A 40 -9.61 -4.42 -2.54
CA VAL A 40 -10.43 -3.25 -2.21
C VAL A 40 -10.39 -2.30 -3.39
N ILE A 41 -11.54 -1.79 -3.80
CA ILE A 41 -11.61 -0.59 -4.63
C ILE A 41 -11.74 0.60 -3.68
N SER A 42 -10.72 1.45 -3.63
CA SER A 42 -10.72 2.66 -2.81
C SER A 42 -11.08 3.86 -3.65
N ILE A 43 -11.88 4.75 -3.05
CA ILE A 43 -12.26 6.05 -3.61
C ILE A 43 -11.86 7.10 -2.58
N ASN A 44 -10.93 7.97 -2.97
CA ASN A 44 -10.44 9.06 -2.14
C ASN A 44 -10.75 10.41 -2.78
N SER A 45 -10.84 11.43 -1.95
CA SER A 45 -10.97 12.80 -2.44
C SER A 45 -9.69 13.25 -3.17
N PRO A 46 -9.82 14.14 -4.16
CA PRO A 46 -8.67 14.82 -4.75
C PRO A 46 -7.89 15.63 -3.73
N ASN A 47 -6.68 16.02 -4.11
CA ASN A 47 -5.89 17.04 -3.44
C ASN A 47 -5.54 16.74 -1.97
N LEU A 48 -5.27 15.47 -1.63
CA LEU A 48 -4.89 15.05 -0.29
C LEU A 48 -3.38 14.82 -0.16
N LEU A 49 -2.81 15.26 0.96
CA LEU A 49 -1.42 14.98 1.34
C LEU A 49 -1.19 13.52 1.76
N SER A 50 -2.26 12.81 2.10
CA SER A 50 -2.27 11.39 2.46
C SER A 50 -3.62 10.82 2.04
N THR A 51 -3.63 9.63 1.47
CA THR A 51 -4.88 8.91 1.18
C THR A 51 -5.22 7.88 2.26
N THR A 52 -4.47 7.82 3.35
CA THR A 52 -4.61 6.78 4.37
C THR A 52 -5.20 7.39 5.63
N TYR A 53 -6.51 7.22 5.82
CA TYR A 53 -7.23 7.77 6.97
C TYR A 53 -7.47 6.70 8.04
N ASP A 54 -7.01 6.95 9.27
CA ASP A 54 -7.31 6.10 10.43
C ASP A 54 -8.54 6.64 11.15
N TYR A 55 -9.64 5.90 11.02
CA TYR A 55 -10.92 6.23 11.65
C TYR A 55 -10.90 6.18 13.18
N ARG A 56 -9.93 5.49 13.79
CA ARG A 56 -9.82 5.39 15.25
C ARG A 56 -9.23 6.67 15.85
N THR A 57 -8.37 7.33 15.09
CA THR A 57 -7.70 8.58 15.48
C THR A 57 -8.26 9.81 14.76
N GLU A 58 -9.23 9.59 13.86
CA GLU A 58 -9.85 10.59 12.99
C GLU A 58 -8.83 11.45 12.21
N ALA A 59 -7.69 10.84 11.85
CA ALA A 59 -6.57 11.53 11.24
C ALA A 59 -5.99 10.76 10.06
N TYR A 60 -5.36 11.50 9.15
CA TYR A 60 -4.49 10.90 8.15
C TYR A 60 -3.20 10.39 8.80
N ILE A 61 -2.80 9.17 8.44
CA ILE A 61 -1.63 8.50 9.02
C ILE A 61 -0.33 9.12 8.50
N GLY A 62 -0.29 9.51 7.22
CA GLY A 62 0.94 9.89 6.54
C GLY A 62 1.84 8.68 6.24
N LEU A 63 3.15 8.90 6.17
CA LEU A 63 4.13 7.84 5.94
C LEU A 63 4.02 6.73 7.00
N HIS A 64 3.79 5.51 6.55
CA HIS A 64 3.53 4.35 7.40
C HIS A 64 3.91 3.05 6.67
N PHE A 65 3.84 1.91 7.34
CA PHE A 65 3.90 0.60 6.67
C PHE A 65 2.67 -0.23 7.06
N ASP A 66 2.17 -1.04 6.14
CA ASP A 66 0.97 -1.84 6.38
C ASP A 66 1.24 -2.93 7.42
N ASN A 67 0.20 -3.42 8.11
CA ASN A 67 0.35 -4.47 9.12
C ASN A 67 -0.75 -5.54 9.03
N PHE A 68 -1.10 -5.96 7.81
CA PHE A 68 -2.25 -6.84 7.56
C PHE A 68 -2.07 -8.26 8.10
N THR A 69 -0.86 -8.82 7.99
CA THR A 69 -0.58 -10.20 8.43
C THR A 69 0.20 -10.27 9.74
N HIS A 70 0.44 -9.12 10.37
CA HIS A 70 1.20 -8.98 11.62
C HIS A 70 2.52 -9.77 11.71
N PRO A 71 3.37 -9.86 10.64
CA PRO A 71 4.65 -10.52 10.79
C PRO A 71 5.59 -9.67 11.66
N PRO A 72 6.47 -10.30 12.45
CA PRO A 72 7.58 -9.57 13.07
C PRO A 72 8.42 -8.89 11.98
N VAL A 73 9.07 -7.78 12.32
CA VAL A 73 9.79 -6.92 11.35
C VAL A 73 10.76 -7.71 10.47
N ASN A 74 11.52 -8.65 11.06
CA ASN A 74 12.48 -9.50 10.34
C ASN A 74 11.86 -10.56 9.41
N LYS A 75 10.54 -10.72 9.39
CA LYS A 75 9.82 -11.66 8.50
C LYS A 75 8.94 -10.95 7.48
N ARG A 76 8.98 -9.62 7.42
CA ARG A 76 8.10 -8.85 6.54
C ARG A 76 8.41 -8.93 5.06
N SER A 77 9.63 -9.33 4.72
CA SER A 77 9.97 -9.72 3.34
C SER A 77 9.17 -10.92 2.83
N LEU A 78 8.61 -11.73 3.74
CA LEU A 78 7.77 -12.90 3.42
C LEU A 78 6.27 -12.58 3.45
N ALA A 79 5.89 -11.32 3.68
CA ALA A 79 4.50 -10.94 3.76
C ALA A 79 3.91 -10.74 2.35
N PRO A 80 2.58 -10.90 2.16
CA PRO A 80 1.91 -10.55 0.91
C PRO A 80 2.24 -9.12 0.48
N VAL A 81 2.44 -8.93 -0.82
CA VAL A 81 2.66 -7.63 -1.44
C VAL A 81 1.32 -6.96 -1.74
N ARG A 82 1.37 -5.64 -1.95
CA ARG A 82 0.25 -4.87 -2.47
C ARG A 82 0.45 -4.67 -3.96
N VAL A 83 -0.56 -5.05 -4.75
CA VAL A 83 -0.65 -4.72 -6.18
C VAL A 83 -1.71 -3.63 -6.30
N ALA A 84 -1.36 -2.47 -6.81
CA ALA A 84 -2.29 -1.36 -6.93
C ALA A 84 -2.39 -0.89 -8.37
N ILE A 85 -3.58 -0.53 -8.81
CA ILE A 85 -3.86 -0.05 -10.17
C ILE A 85 -4.67 1.23 -10.05
N ASN A 86 -4.23 2.27 -10.76
CA ASN A 86 -4.97 3.50 -10.90
C ASN A 86 -6.13 3.30 -11.89
N LEU A 87 -7.36 3.33 -11.38
CA LEU A 87 -8.59 3.22 -12.16
C LEU A 87 -9.27 4.58 -12.36
N GLY A 88 -8.70 5.66 -11.83
CA GLY A 88 -9.19 7.02 -12.02
C GLY A 88 -8.69 7.63 -13.32
N ASP A 89 -9.13 8.86 -13.57
CA ASP A 89 -8.84 9.61 -14.80
C ASP A 89 -7.60 10.53 -14.68
N GLU A 90 -7.04 10.67 -13.47
CA GLU A 90 -5.86 11.50 -13.19
C GLU A 90 -4.67 10.71 -12.66
N ASP A 91 -3.50 11.33 -12.67
CA ASP A 91 -2.28 10.76 -12.10
C ASP A 91 -2.41 10.56 -10.58
N ARG A 92 -2.09 9.35 -10.10
CA ARG A 92 -1.92 9.03 -8.67
C ARG A 92 -0.45 9.00 -8.31
N TYR A 93 -0.13 9.31 -7.07
CA TYR A 93 1.23 9.14 -6.56
C TYR A 93 1.31 8.14 -5.41
N PHE A 94 2.30 7.25 -5.52
CA PHE A 94 2.76 6.39 -4.44
C PHE A 94 4.06 6.96 -3.91
N VAL A 95 4.08 7.36 -2.64
CA VAL A 95 5.27 7.92 -2.00
C VAL A 95 5.87 6.91 -1.04
N TYR A 96 7.20 6.77 -1.03
CA TYR A 96 7.86 5.78 -0.18
C TYR A 96 9.31 6.12 0.17
N ILE A 97 9.77 5.54 1.28
CA ILE A 97 11.18 5.47 1.65
C ILE A 97 11.75 4.19 1.03
N ASN A 98 12.85 4.31 0.27
CA ASN A 98 13.49 3.20 -0.43
C ASN A 98 14.38 2.33 0.49
N LEU A 99 13.91 2.09 1.71
CA LEU A 99 14.54 1.23 2.69
C LEU A 99 13.51 0.24 3.21
N THR A 100 13.94 -0.99 3.38
CA THR A 100 13.20 -2.01 4.12
C THR A 100 13.16 -1.65 5.60
N LEU A 101 12.19 -2.21 6.32
CA LEU A 101 12.10 -1.97 7.77
C LEU A 101 13.33 -2.45 8.53
N ILE A 102 14.02 -3.50 8.04
CA ILE A 102 15.23 -4.01 8.69
C ILE A 102 16.41 -3.06 8.51
N GLU A 103 16.58 -2.47 7.32
CA GLU A 103 17.60 -1.45 7.07
C GLU A 103 17.34 -0.19 7.91
N ILE A 104 16.06 0.18 8.10
CA ILE A 104 15.68 1.27 9.00
C ILE A 104 16.04 0.95 10.46
N PHE A 105 15.88 -0.30 10.90
CA PHE A 105 16.33 -0.74 12.22
C PHE A 105 17.84 -0.57 12.38
N ASP A 106 18.61 -1.02 11.39
CA ASP A 106 20.07 -0.90 11.38
C ASP A 106 20.50 0.57 11.50
N ILE A 107 19.92 1.45 10.67
CA ILE A 107 20.23 2.89 10.65
C ILE A 107 19.82 3.60 11.95
N LEU A 108 18.73 3.16 12.58
CA LEU A 108 18.29 3.68 13.88
C LEU A 108 19.00 3.05 15.07
N GLU A 109 19.88 2.07 14.84
CA GLU A 109 20.58 1.29 15.87
C GLU A 109 19.59 0.59 16.84
N ILE A 110 18.44 0.15 16.32
CA ILE A 110 17.43 -0.57 17.10
C ILE A 110 17.86 -2.04 17.19
N PRO A 111 17.97 -2.63 18.39
CA PRO A 111 18.38 -4.03 18.53
C PRO A 111 17.43 -4.98 17.81
N HIS A 112 17.97 -6.00 17.15
CA HIS A 112 17.23 -7.08 16.49
C HIS A 112 16.70 -8.11 17.49
N SER A 113 15.85 -7.68 18.42
CA SER A 113 15.21 -8.53 19.42
C SER A 113 13.71 -8.64 19.20
N GLN A 114 13.11 -9.70 19.72
CA GLN A 114 11.66 -9.88 19.70
C GLN A 114 10.91 -8.71 20.36
N GLU A 115 11.48 -8.16 21.43
CA GLU A 115 10.96 -6.98 22.13
C GLU A 115 10.94 -5.75 21.21
N SER A 116 12.04 -5.45 20.52
CA SER A 116 12.11 -4.34 19.57
C SER A 116 11.12 -4.52 18.42
N TYR A 117 11.02 -5.74 17.87
CA TYR A 117 10.06 -6.03 16.81
C TYR A 117 8.62 -5.82 17.27
N GLN A 118 8.29 -6.18 18.52
CA GLN A 118 6.97 -5.95 19.11
C GLN A 118 6.68 -4.46 19.35
N LYS A 119 7.67 -3.69 19.81
CA LYS A 119 7.56 -2.25 20.04
C LYS A 119 7.20 -1.46 18.78
N PHE A 120 7.77 -1.86 17.64
CA PHE A 120 7.55 -1.22 16.34
C PHE A 120 6.55 -1.98 15.46
N VAL A 121 5.59 -2.72 16.04
CA VAL A 121 4.49 -3.34 15.28
C VAL A 121 3.55 -2.28 14.68
N PHE A 122 3.46 -1.10 15.31
CA PHE A 122 2.60 -0.02 14.85
C PHE A 122 3.26 0.83 13.76
N ALA A 123 2.56 0.88 12.62
CA ALA A 123 2.97 1.43 11.34
C ALA A 123 3.65 2.81 11.36
N SER A 124 3.16 3.74 12.18
CA SER A 124 3.57 5.14 12.13
C SER A 124 4.73 5.48 13.08
N SER A 125 4.97 4.69 14.13
CA SER A 125 5.97 5.04 15.15
C SER A 125 7.41 4.92 14.63
N LEU A 126 7.71 3.89 13.84
CA LEU A 126 9.01 3.72 13.20
C LEU A 126 9.26 4.80 12.15
N ALA A 127 8.25 5.10 11.31
CA ALA A 127 8.34 6.14 10.30
C ALA A 127 8.60 7.52 10.92
N ASN A 128 7.88 7.85 12.00
CA ASN A 128 8.12 9.07 12.76
C ASN A 128 9.52 9.10 13.38
N SER A 129 10.00 7.99 13.93
CA SER A 129 11.34 7.91 14.52
C SER A 129 12.43 8.12 13.47
N PHE A 130 12.27 7.49 12.30
CA PHE A 130 13.18 7.65 11.17
C PHE A 130 13.20 9.10 10.65
N MET A 131 12.04 9.68 10.35
CA MET A 131 11.97 11.04 9.80
C MET A 131 12.39 12.12 10.81
N LYS A 132 12.25 11.88 12.12
CA LYS A 132 12.79 12.77 13.16
C LYS A 132 14.32 12.77 13.19
N LYS A 133 14.96 11.60 13.03
CA LYS A 133 16.43 11.47 13.02
C LYS A 133 17.03 11.90 11.68
N PHE A 134 16.31 11.67 10.58
CA PHE A 134 16.75 11.95 9.20
C PHE A 134 15.72 12.80 8.44
N PRO A 135 15.50 14.07 8.83
CA PRO A 135 14.46 14.91 8.23
C PRO A 135 14.71 15.24 6.75
N CYS A 136 15.96 15.12 6.28
CA CYS A 136 16.35 15.37 4.89
C CYS A 136 16.45 14.08 4.05
N TYR A 137 16.09 12.91 4.58
CA TYR A 137 16.08 11.69 3.79
C TYR A 137 15.04 11.81 2.65
N PRO A 138 15.40 11.49 1.40
CA PRO A 138 14.49 11.68 0.27
C PRO A 138 13.29 10.73 0.34
N VAL A 139 12.10 11.28 0.12
CA VAL A 139 10.87 10.50 -0.12
C VAL A 139 10.69 10.36 -1.63
N ILE A 140 10.71 9.12 -2.13
CA ILE A 140 10.49 8.86 -3.55
C ILE A 140 9.02 9.07 -3.87
N LYS A 141 8.73 9.80 -4.96
CA LYS A 141 7.38 10.01 -5.49
C LYS A 141 7.22 9.29 -6.83
N LEU A 142 6.57 8.13 -6.81
CA LEU A 142 6.25 7.36 -8.00
C LEU A 142 4.90 7.83 -8.58
N ARG A 143 4.90 8.26 -9.84
CA ARG A 143 3.71 8.66 -10.57
C ARG A 143 3.06 7.47 -11.28
N LEU A 144 1.75 7.36 -11.21
CA LEU A 144 0.93 6.33 -11.81
C LEU A 144 -0.16 6.98 -12.65
N LYS A 145 -0.02 6.91 -13.97
CA LYS A 145 -1.07 7.36 -14.90
C LYS A 145 -2.31 6.45 -14.80
N PRO A 146 -3.48 6.90 -15.28
CA PRO A 146 -4.63 6.02 -15.49
C PRO A 146 -4.26 4.71 -16.18
N GLY A 147 -4.71 3.59 -15.63
CA GLY A 147 -4.41 2.24 -16.11
C GLY A 147 -3.04 1.68 -15.71
N GLN A 148 -2.14 2.49 -15.12
CA GLN A 148 -0.87 2.00 -14.59
C GLN A 148 -1.03 1.44 -13.18
N GLY A 149 -0.13 0.52 -12.82
CA GLY A 149 -0.09 -0.06 -11.50
C GLY A 149 1.33 -0.30 -10.98
N TYR A 150 1.43 -0.65 -9.71
CA TYR A 150 2.68 -1.03 -9.06
C TYR A 150 2.50 -2.28 -8.19
N ILE A 151 3.62 -2.90 -7.87
CA ILE A 151 3.73 -3.96 -6.88
C ILE A 151 4.72 -3.46 -5.82
N ALA A 152 4.29 -3.42 -4.57
CA ALA A 152 5.15 -2.98 -3.49
C ALA A 152 4.98 -3.87 -2.25
N PRO A 153 6.09 -4.18 -1.54
CA PRO A 153 6.03 -4.88 -0.27
C PRO A 153 5.63 -3.90 0.83
N THR A 154 4.41 -3.36 0.79
CA THR A 154 3.94 -2.26 1.66
C THR A 154 3.97 -2.59 3.15
N GLN A 155 4.05 -3.87 3.51
CA GLN A 155 4.28 -4.29 4.90
C GLN A 155 5.75 -4.17 5.32
N ASN A 156 6.69 -4.13 4.38
CA ASN A 156 8.14 -4.10 4.58
C ASN A 156 8.81 -2.76 4.21
N ILE A 157 8.06 -1.75 3.75
CA ILE A 157 8.57 -0.41 3.44
C ILE A 157 7.65 0.67 3.98
N ILE A 158 8.23 1.82 4.34
CA ILE A 158 7.46 3.01 4.69
C ILE A 158 6.93 3.65 3.40
N HIS A 159 5.64 3.95 3.34
CA HIS A 159 4.95 4.49 2.19
C HIS A 159 3.67 5.27 2.56
N ASP A 160 3.05 5.91 1.57
CA ASP A 160 1.69 6.42 1.62
C ASP A 160 1.15 6.64 0.18
N GLY A 161 -0.15 6.88 0.05
CA GLY A 161 -0.73 7.43 -1.18
C GLY A 161 -0.86 8.96 -1.09
N TYR A 162 -0.71 9.62 -2.23
CA TYR A 162 -0.64 11.07 -2.32
C TYR A 162 -1.40 11.56 -3.57
N THR A 163 -2.33 12.50 -3.40
CA THR A 163 -3.18 13.05 -4.48
C THR A 163 -3.13 14.58 -4.55
N LEU A 164 -2.14 15.23 -3.91
CA LEU A 164 -2.01 16.68 -4.00
C LEU A 164 -1.88 17.12 -5.47
N GLY A 165 -2.66 18.13 -5.85
CA GLY A 165 -2.69 18.69 -7.19
C GLY A 165 -3.65 18.02 -8.17
N THR A 166 -4.39 16.98 -7.75
CA THR A 166 -5.49 16.39 -8.55
C THR A 166 -6.80 17.13 -8.29
N SER A 167 -7.76 17.05 -9.21
CA SER A 167 -9.11 17.64 -9.10
C SER A 167 -10.25 16.62 -9.09
N ASP A 168 -10.00 15.40 -9.58
CA ASP A 168 -10.98 14.33 -9.69
C ASP A 168 -10.79 13.26 -8.60
N LEU A 169 -11.78 12.38 -8.47
CA LEU A 169 -11.74 11.28 -7.51
C LEU A 169 -10.57 10.33 -7.80
N ASP A 170 -9.79 10.01 -6.76
CA ASP A 170 -8.77 8.97 -6.82
C ASP A 170 -9.44 7.60 -6.65
N ILE A 171 -9.61 6.88 -7.76
CA ILE A 171 -10.16 5.54 -7.81
C ILE A 171 -9.02 4.55 -8.04
N ASN A 172 -8.83 3.59 -7.13
CA ASN A 172 -7.77 2.61 -7.25
C ASN A 172 -8.22 1.22 -6.80
N LEU A 173 -7.79 0.20 -7.56
CA LEU A 173 -7.88 -1.20 -7.14
C LEU A 173 -6.62 -1.54 -6.37
N MET A 174 -6.76 -2.04 -5.14
CA MET A 174 -5.67 -2.55 -4.33
C MET A 174 -5.90 -4.02 -4.04
N LEU A 175 -5.01 -4.87 -4.54
CA LEU A 175 -4.91 -6.28 -4.19
C LEU A 175 -3.86 -6.47 -3.11
N ARG A 176 -4.07 -7.49 -2.28
CA ARG A 176 -3.05 -8.06 -1.41
C ARG A 176 -2.96 -9.54 -1.71
N ALA A 177 -1.77 -9.99 -2.12
CA ALA A 177 -1.54 -11.36 -2.57
C ALA A 177 -0.06 -11.75 -2.46
N PHE A 178 0.22 -13.05 -2.56
CA PHE A 178 1.55 -13.52 -2.92
C PHE A 178 1.73 -13.43 -4.43
N CYS A 179 2.94 -13.10 -4.85
CA CYS A 179 3.26 -12.91 -6.26
C CYS A 179 4.56 -13.64 -6.61
N SER A 180 4.62 -14.26 -7.78
CA SER A 180 5.85 -14.85 -8.32
C SER A 180 6.04 -14.49 -9.79
N PRO A 181 7.29 -14.50 -10.29
CA PRO A 181 7.54 -14.32 -11.72
C PRO A 181 6.78 -15.35 -12.57
N LEU A 182 6.51 -15.01 -13.83
CA LEU A 182 6.10 -16.01 -14.81
C LEU A 182 7.23 -17.02 -15.00
N GLN A 183 6.90 -18.31 -15.00
CA GLN A 183 7.86 -19.34 -15.38
C GLN A 183 8.09 -19.19 -16.90
N GLN A 184 9.33 -18.88 -17.29
CA GLN A 184 9.75 -18.86 -18.69
C GLN A 184 9.94 -20.28 -19.21
#